data_AF-A0A4Y3KB61-F1
#
_entry.id   AF-A0A4Y3KB61-F1
#
_cell.length_a   1.000
_cell.length_b   1.000
_cell.length_c   1.000
_cell.angle_alpha   90.00
_cell.angle_beta   90.00
_cell.angle_gamma   90.00
#
_symmetry.space_group_name_H-M   'P 1'
#
loop_
_entity.id
_entity.type
_entity.pdbx_description
1 polymer ?
#
loop_
_entity_poly.entity_id
_entity_poly.type
_entity_poly.pdbx_seq_one_letter_code
_entity_poly.pdbx_strand_id
1 'polypeptide(L)'
;MWRAILAGAVAGIAVGVVLVQPGAASDTYRVDQRVMTNVVLRPGTQYVLELPVPRDTTAVSLVVAGQLAWRPTRISVCAGATASSGCTAKPQLVTPTLKPGYAHISLALKPGDRRVVVHNAGASVAVTMRLATYTGPTPPATTTPTPRSTTAAPSPTPRPTATSRPSVAPTTTPTPRATATATPTTRPTATPRPTATASPRPTASPSPTTAPSTGVPGPSNTGVPSGTRLTVHEGDLLISKDGTVVDALDVRGFVRVTAKDVVIKRSVISGRPISSSLGLVMVMPGAGVTIQDSELYAKERSPHVRAVIGSNFTLTRVDMHDVVDQIMITGDDVVVQDSWLHDNVYYESDPTAGGGPTHDDNVQISQGRNIKLLRNRLEDTHNAAIMVTQDAGPVSGLQVVGNTIGHGACSVNLAEKAVGPIASVTLRDNEFVPTQKFAKCAIVADPATIPLLSLRNNTWTSGSAVSVTERQ
;
A
#
# COMPACT_ATOMS: atom_id res chain seq x y z
N MET A 1 69.27 55.79 43.55
CA MET A 1 69.42 55.40 44.96
C MET A 1 68.65 54.11 45.18
N TRP A 2 69.32 53.10 45.77
CA TRP A 2 68.84 51.85 46.42
C TRP A 2 67.99 50.86 45.59
N ARG A 3 68.54 49.71 45.17
CA ARG A 3 68.79 48.41 45.86
C ARG A 3 67.50 47.63 46.24
N ALA A 4 67.28 46.49 45.56
CA ALA A 4 66.70 45.25 46.12
C ALA A 4 67.00 44.09 45.14
N ILE A 5 68.04 43.27 45.40
CA ILE A 5 68.01 41.95 46.08
C ILE A 5 67.59 40.81 45.13
N LEU A 6 68.60 40.05 44.69
CA LEU A 6 68.47 38.66 44.27
C LEU A 6 68.03 37.82 45.48
N ALA A 7 67.01 36.98 45.30
CA ALA A 7 66.74 35.85 46.17
C ALA A 7 66.61 34.59 45.30
N GLY A 8 67.59 33.70 45.45
CA GLY A 8 67.46 32.32 45.02
C GLY A 8 66.56 31.55 46.00
N ALA A 9 65.68 30.72 45.47
CA ALA A 9 64.95 29.72 46.25
C ALA A 9 64.86 28.42 45.45
N VAL A 10 65.75 27.50 45.83
CA VAL A 10 65.58 26.05 46.03
C VAL A 10 64.44 25.35 45.28
N ALA A 11 64.85 24.37 44.47
CA ALA A 11 64.01 23.38 43.80
C ALA A 11 63.10 22.60 44.78
N GLY A 12 61.79 22.75 44.61
CA GLY A 12 60.80 21.79 45.10
C GLY A 12 60.43 20.83 43.97
N ILE A 13 60.80 19.56 44.11
CA ILE A 13 60.32 18.49 43.24
C ILE A 13 58.82 18.28 43.56
N ALA A 14 57.94 18.83 42.74
CA ALA A 14 56.54 18.44 42.74
C ALA A 14 56.40 17.16 41.91
N VAL A 15 56.28 16.02 42.59
CA VAL A 15 55.84 14.76 42.00
C VAL A 15 54.36 14.93 41.62
N GLY A 16 54.12 15.38 40.39
CA GLY A 16 52.80 15.33 39.79
C GLY A 16 52.44 13.88 39.51
N VAL A 17 51.68 13.26 40.41
CA VAL A 17 51.02 11.98 40.13
C VAL A 17 50.03 12.24 39.00
N VAL A 18 50.38 11.84 37.78
CA VAL A 18 49.41 11.68 36.70
C VAL A 18 48.51 10.52 37.11
N LEU A 19 47.36 10.83 37.70
CA LEU A 19 46.25 9.91 37.79
C LEU A 19 45.75 9.66 36.36
N VAL A 20 46.30 8.64 35.72
CA VAL A 20 45.66 8.02 34.56
C VAL A 20 44.39 7.37 35.11
N GLN A 21 43.25 8.06 35.00
CA GLN A 21 41.97 7.41 35.21
C GLN A 21 41.86 6.26 34.20
N PRO A 22 41.61 5.01 34.63
CA PRO A 22 41.29 3.96 33.68
C PRO A 22 40.03 4.38 32.93
N GLY A 23 40.09 4.40 31.60
CA GLY A 23 38.92 4.69 30.77
C GLY A 23 37.77 3.77 31.19
N ALA A 24 36.58 4.34 31.38
CA ALA A 24 35.39 3.58 31.74
C ALA A 24 35.22 2.40 30.75
N ALA A 25 35.08 1.19 31.28
CA ALA A 25 34.86 0.02 30.45
C ALA A 25 33.59 0.21 29.60
N SER A 26 33.66 -0.16 28.33
CA SER A 26 32.54 -0.07 27.38
C SER A 26 32.28 -1.42 26.77
N ASP A 27 31.01 -1.81 26.72
CA ASP A 27 30.55 -3.07 26.12
C ASP A 27 29.76 -2.81 24.84
N THR A 28 29.74 -3.81 23.96
CA THR A 28 28.94 -3.79 22.73
C THR A 28 27.74 -4.71 22.87
N TYR A 29 26.55 -4.14 22.68
CA TYR A 29 25.27 -4.82 22.82
C TYR A 29 24.67 -5.11 21.44
N ARG A 30 24.21 -6.34 21.23
CA ARG A 30 23.44 -6.70 20.04
C ARG A 30 21.97 -6.33 20.24
N VAL A 31 21.39 -5.68 19.24
CA VAL A 31 19.98 -5.25 19.24
C VAL A 31 19.23 -5.88 18.08
N ASP A 32 19.81 -5.77 16.88
CA ASP A 32 19.26 -6.27 15.62
C ASP A 32 17.80 -5.85 15.34
N GLN A 33 17.52 -4.55 15.50
CA GLN A 33 16.18 -3.96 15.34
C GLN A 33 16.08 -3.15 14.04
N ARG A 34 14.96 -3.26 13.33
CA ARG A 34 14.65 -2.36 12.20
C ARG A 34 14.20 -1.00 12.74
N VAL A 35 14.94 0.04 12.41
CA VAL A 35 14.71 1.42 12.89
C VAL A 35 14.20 2.36 11.79
N MET A 36 14.31 1.94 10.52
CA MET A 36 13.72 2.64 9.38
C MET A 36 13.27 1.62 8.33
N THR A 37 12.09 1.79 7.74
CA THR A 37 11.53 0.86 6.75
C THR A 37 11.01 1.62 5.55
N ASN A 38 11.63 1.40 4.38
CA ASN A 38 11.22 1.98 3.09
C ASN A 38 10.95 3.48 3.11
N VAL A 39 11.71 4.24 3.90
CA VAL A 39 11.60 5.71 3.90
C VAL A 39 12.20 6.23 2.61
N VAL A 40 11.39 6.90 1.80
CA VAL A 40 11.83 7.43 0.52
C VAL A 40 12.48 8.79 0.69
N LEU A 41 13.71 8.90 0.22
CA LEU A 41 14.45 10.15 0.18
C LEU A 41 14.57 10.60 -1.27
N ARG A 42 14.03 11.78 -1.58
CA ARG A 42 14.24 12.47 -2.87
C ARG A 42 15.71 12.91 -3.00
N PRO A 43 16.22 13.18 -4.22
CA PRO A 43 17.57 13.73 -4.40
C PRO A 43 17.77 15.02 -3.58
N GLY A 44 18.89 15.11 -2.87
CA GLY A 44 19.24 16.27 -2.03
C GLY A 44 18.50 16.37 -0.70
N THR A 45 17.63 15.41 -0.36
CA THR A 45 16.88 15.42 0.90
C THR A 45 17.57 14.60 1.99
N GLN A 46 17.18 14.86 3.24
CA GLN A 46 17.67 14.15 4.41
C GLN A 46 16.53 13.75 5.35
N TYR A 47 16.75 12.70 6.14
CA TYR A 47 15.83 12.23 7.17
C TYR A 47 16.57 12.04 8.49
N VAL A 48 16.04 12.64 9.55
CA VAL A 48 16.59 12.54 10.90
C VAL A 48 15.86 11.46 11.66
N LEU A 49 16.62 10.51 12.19
CA LEU A 49 16.13 9.40 13.00
C LEU A 49 16.72 9.48 14.40
N GLU A 50 15.88 9.37 15.42
CA GLU A 50 16.34 9.15 16.79
C GLU A 50 16.44 7.65 17.08
N LEU A 51 17.63 7.18 17.45
CA LEU A 51 17.87 5.76 17.67
C LEU A 51 17.36 5.30 19.04
N PRO A 52 16.79 4.08 19.15
CA PRO A 52 16.31 3.50 20.40
C PRO A 52 17.47 2.95 21.24
N VAL A 53 18.46 3.78 21.56
CA VAL A 53 19.65 3.43 22.34
C VAL A 53 19.72 4.23 23.66
N PRO A 54 20.46 3.75 24.67
CA PRO A 54 20.75 4.52 25.87
C PRO A 54 21.45 5.87 25.59
N ARG A 55 21.26 6.87 26.45
CA ARG A 55 21.80 8.23 26.25
C ARG A 55 23.33 8.31 26.32
N ASP A 56 23.94 7.37 27.03
CA ASP A 56 25.38 7.20 27.19
C ASP A 56 26.01 6.34 26.08
N THR A 57 25.24 6.00 25.04
CA THR A 57 25.77 5.34 23.84
C THR A 57 26.80 6.22 23.15
N THR A 58 27.98 5.66 22.88
CA THR A 58 29.10 6.35 22.23
C THR A 58 29.32 5.92 20.79
N ALA A 59 28.80 4.76 20.38
CA ALA A 59 28.85 4.29 19.01
C ALA A 59 27.70 3.33 18.66
N VAL A 60 27.39 3.22 17.37
CA VAL A 60 26.41 2.28 16.82
C VAL A 60 26.94 1.60 15.57
N SER A 61 26.46 0.38 15.31
CA SER A 61 26.59 -0.30 14.02
C SER A 61 25.23 -0.42 13.34
N LEU A 62 25.15 0.06 12.11
CA LEU A 62 23.93 0.13 11.30
C LEU A 62 24.11 -0.70 10.02
N VAL A 63 23.03 -1.34 9.59
CA VAL A 63 22.93 -1.91 8.24
C VAL A 63 21.93 -1.07 7.46
N VAL A 64 22.39 -0.47 6.37
CA VAL A 64 21.59 0.39 5.50
C VAL A 64 21.36 -0.32 4.19
N ALA A 65 20.10 -0.38 3.77
CA ALA A 65 19.70 -0.85 2.45
C ALA A 65 19.09 0.32 1.67
N GLY A 66 19.60 0.57 0.47
CA GLY A 66 19.00 1.49 -0.50
C GLY A 66 18.48 0.71 -1.69
N GLN A 67 17.23 0.94 -2.10
CA GLN A 67 16.60 0.23 -3.20
C GLN A 67 15.75 1.15 -4.07
N LEU A 68 15.39 0.66 -5.26
CA LEU A 68 14.54 1.35 -6.24
C LEU A 68 15.11 2.67 -6.80
N ALA A 69 16.41 2.92 -6.60
CA ALA A 69 17.08 4.06 -7.22
C ALA A 69 17.22 3.83 -8.74
N TRP A 70 16.65 4.72 -9.55
CA TRP A 70 16.64 4.61 -11.01
C TRP A 70 18.02 4.83 -11.65
N ARG A 71 18.95 5.43 -10.92
CA ARG A 71 20.39 5.47 -11.21
C ARG A 71 21.16 5.36 -9.89
N PRO A 72 22.48 5.10 -9.91
CA PRO A 72 23.25 5.06 -8.70
C PRO A 72 23.12 6.37 -7.91
N THR A 73 22.68 6.27 -6.66
CA THR A 73 22.64 7.40 -5.72
C THR A 73 23.53 7.12 -4.52
N ARG A 74 24.02 8.19 -3.92
CA ARG A 74 24.93 8.15 -2.78
C ARG A 74 24.13 8.42 -1.51
N ILE A 75 24.14 7.45 -0.60
CA ILE A 75 23.56 7.56 0.73
C ILE A 75 24.68 7.78 1.74
N SER A 76 24.51 8.83 2.55
CA SER A 76 25.40 9.19 3.64
C SER A 76 24.66 9.11 4.96
N VAL A 77 25.27 8.48 5.97
CA VAL A 77 24.69 8.39 7.32
C VAL A 77 25.61 9.08 8.30
N CYS A 78 25.11 10.15 8.92
CA CYS A 78 25.90 11.06 9.75
C CYS A 78 25.35 11.10 11.18
N ALA A 79 26.22 11.31 12.17
CA ALA A 79 25.81 11.51 13.55
C ALA A 79 25.19 12.90 13.75
N GLY A 80 24.16 12.98 14.58
CA GLY A 80 23.42 14.20 14.88
C GLY A 80 22.23 14.43 13.95
N ALA A 81 21.72 15.66 13.94
CA ALA A 81 20.49 16.04 13.22
C ALA A 81 20.73 16.65 11.83
N THR A 82 21.98 16.89 11.42
CA THR A 82 22.29 17.58 10.15
C THR A 82 23.42 16.87 9.42
N ALA A 83 23.23 16.62 8.12
CA ALA A 83 24.22 15.94 7.30
C ALA A 83 25.38 16.91 7.00
N SER A 84 26.51 16.74 7.69
CA SER A 84 27.68 17.61 7.50
C SER A 84 28.34 17.36 6.14
N SER A 85 28.93 18.41 5.56
CA SER A 85 29.67 18.30 4.28
C SER A 85 30.80 17.26 4.33
N GLY A 86 31.49 17.15 5.46
CA GLY A 86 32.53 16.14 5.66
C GLY A 86 32.00 14.70 5.66
N CYS A 87 30.79 14.48 6.15
CA CYS A 87 30.12 13.18 6.10
C CYS A 87 29.58 12.88 4.69
N THR A 88 28.92 13.85 4.05
CA THR A 88 28.31 13.65 2.72
C THR A 88 29.36 13.52 1.60
N ALA A 89 30.57 14.03 1.80
CA ALA A 89 31.71 13.79 0.93
C ALA A 89 32.17 12.32 0.91
N LYS A 90 31.78 11.50 1.91
CA LYS A 90 32.17 10.08 2.04
C LYS A 90 30.94 9.18 2.20
N PRO A 91 30.15 8.99 1.15
CA PRO A 91 28.94 8.19 1.22
C PRO A 91 29.26 6.71 1.47
N GLN A 92 28.49 6.10 2.37
CA GLN A 92 28.69 4.71 2.78
C GLN A 92 28.02 3.72 1.82
N LEU A 93 27.04 4.17 1.03
CA LEU A 93 26.40 3.34 0.01
C LEU A 93 26.25 4.12 -1.29
N VAL A 94 26.76 3.54 -2.39
CA VAL A 94 26.35 3.89 -3.75
C VAL A 94 25.40 2.80 -4.22
N THR A 95 24.13 3.12 -4.42
CA THR A 95 23.12 2.09 -4.74
C THR A 95 23.33 1.54 -6.15
N PRO A 96 23.09 0.24 -6.37
CA PRO A 96 22.92 -0.28 -7.71
C PRO A 96 21.61 0.22 -8.32
N THR A 97 21.55 0.34 -9.65
CA THR A 97 20.34 0.74 -10.36
C THR A 97 19.24 -0.31 -10.21
N LEU A 98 18.07 0.11 -9.70
CA LEU A 98 16.84 -0.69 -9.57
C LEU A 98 16.99 -2.01 -8.79
N LYS A 99 18.06 -2.16 -8.03
CA LYS A 99 18.33 -3.32 -7.18
C LYS A 99 18.62 -2.85 -5.76
N PRO A 100 18.40 -3.69 -4.74
CA PRO A 100 18.84 -3.36 -3.39
C PRO A 100 20.37 -3.37 -3.31
N GLY A 101 20.94 -2.33 -2.72
CA GLY A 101 22.33 -2.26 -2.28
C GLY A 101 22.40 -2.14 -0.77
N TYR A 102 23.49 -2.61 -0.17
CA TYR A 102 23.66 -2.67 1.28
C TYR A 102 25.00 -2.09 1.72
N ALA A 103 25.01 -1.45 2.89
CA ALA A 103 26.23 -1.00 3.55
C ALA A 103 26.15 -1.26 5.06
N HIS A 104 27.29 -1.67 5.63
CA HIS A 104 27.50 -1.74 7.07
C HIS A 104 28.24 -0.49 7.53
N ILE A 105 27.70 0.20 8.52
CA ILE A 105 28.18 1.51 8.96
C ILE A 105 28.46 1.46 10.45
N SER A 106 29.68 1.80 10.84
CA SER A 106 30.02 2.08 12.24
C SER A 106 30.09 3.58 12.42
N LEU A 107 29.33 4.11 13.38
CA LEU A 107 29.18 5.54 13.60
C LEU A 107 29.39 5.89 15.08
N ALA A 108 30.34 6.79 15.34
CA ALA A 108 30.51 7.37 16.66
C ALA A 108 29.42 8.42 16.93
N LEU A 109 28.80 8.35 18.11
CA LEU A 109 27.80 9.29 18.58
C LEU A 109 28.38 10.19 19.66
N LYS A 110 27.88 11.42 19.73
CA LYS A 110 28.20 12.31 20.85
C LYS A 110 27.37 11.85 22.06
N PRO A 111 27.95 11.80 23.28
CA PRO A 111 27.18 11.50 24.48
C PRO A 111 25.92 12.36 24.58
N GLY A 112 24.78 11.73 24.81
CA GLY A 112 23.47 12.40 24.89
C GLY A 112 22.77 12.65 23.55
N ASP A 113 23.47 12.62 22.40
CA ASP A 113 22.85 12.77 21.08
C ASP A 113 22.65 11.41 20.40
N ARG A 114 21.39 10.99 20.32
CA ARG A 114 20.98 9.69 19.74
C ARG A 114 20.51 9.82 18.30
N ARG A 115 20.63 11.01 17.72
CA ARG A 115 20.14 11.26 16.37
C ARG A 115 21.18 10.85 15.35
N VAL A 116 20.67 10.32 14.25
CA VAL A 116 21.41 10.02 13.04
C VAL A 116 20.62 10.60 11.88
N VAL A 117 21.32 11.17 10.92
CA VAL A 117 20.72 11.73 9.71
C VAL A 117 21.17 10.96 8.49
N VAL A 118 20.20 10.54 7.68
CA VAL A 118 20.42 9.85 6.41
C VAL A 118 20.20 10.88 5.30
N HIS A 119 21.23 11.13 4.50
CA HIS A 119 21.20 12.05 3.36
C HIS A 119 21.31 11.29 2.06
N ASN A 120 20.51 11.72 1.07
CA ASN A 120 20.50 11.14 -0.28
C ASN A 120 20.88 12.19 -1.33
N ALA A 121 21.72 11.83 -2.30
CA ALA A 121 22.28 12.80 -3.25
C ALA A 121 21.66 12.79 -4.67
N GLY A 122 21.68 11.64 -5.35
CA GLY A 122 21.63 11.59 -6.83
C GLY A 122 20.33 11.10 -7.48
N ALA A 123 19.52 10.30 -6.79
CA ALA A 123 18.26 9.74 -7.29
C ALA A 123 17.33 9.44 -6.12
N SER A 124 16.00 9.48 -6.30
CA SER A 124 15.09 9.01 -5.24
C SER A 124 15.43 7.57 -4.87
N VAL A 125 15.40 7.26 -3.59
CA VAL A 125 15.73 5.93 -3.07
C VAL A 125 14.88 5.60 -1.86
N ALA A 126 14.37 4.37 -1.82
CA ALA A 126 13.74 3.83 -0.63
C ALA A 126 14.82 3.25 0.29
N VAL A 127 14.90 3.77 1.51
CA VAL A 127 15.93 3.40 2.48
C VAL A 127 15.33 2.60 3.62
N THR A 128 15.93 1.46 3.92
CA THR A 128 15.66 0.65 5.12
C THR A 128 16.92 0.60 5.97
N MET A 129 16.79 0.73 7.28
CA MET A 129 17.93 0.71 8.21
C MET A 129 17.66 -0.18 9.42
N ARG A 130 18.65 -0.99 9.77
CA ARG A 130 18.68 -1.79 11.00
C ARG A 130 19.79 -1.31 11.92
N LEU A 131 19.49 -1.22 13.20
CA LEU A 131 20.47 -1.08 14.27
C LEU A 131 20.95 -2.48 14.67
N ALA A 132 22.18 -2.82 14.28
CA ALA A 132 22.78 -4.11 14.59
C ALA A 132 23.29 -4.14 16.03
N THR A 133 24.13 -3.17 16.39
CA THR A 133 24.73 -3.06 17.73
C THR A 133 24.85 -1.61 18.20
N TYR A 134 25.04 -1.43 19.51
CA TYR A 134 25.50 -0.17 20.08
C TYR A 134 26.59 -0.41 21.14
N THR A 135 27.43 0.59 21.37
CA THR A 135 28.48 0.59 22.39
C THR A 135 28.15 1.64 23.45
N GLY A 136 28.16 1.24 24.72
CA GLY A 136 27.90 2.09 25.87
C GLY A 136 28.69 1.62 27.09
N PRO A 137 28.64 2.35 28.22
CA PRO A 137 29.36 1.94 29.42
C PRO A 137 28.89 0.57 29.90
N THR A 138 29.84 -0.22 30.41
CA THR A 138 29.57 -1.48 31.10
C THR A 138 28.69 -1.20 32.32
N PRO A 139 27.48 -1.78 32.43
CA PRO A 139 26.68 -1.69 33.63
C PRO A 139 27.52 -2.14 34.82
N PRO A 140 27.47 -1.43 35.96
CA PRO A 140 28.13 -1.92 37.16
C PRO A 140 27.63 -3.34 37.44
N ALA A 141 28.57 -4.26 37.66
CA ALA A 141 28.27 -5.65 38.00
C ALA A 141 27.24 -5.64 39.14
N THR A 142 26.03 -6.10 38.86
CA THR A 142 25.00 -6.21 39.90
C THR A 142 25.50 -7.28 40.86
N THR A 143 25.95 -6.86 42.04
CA THR A 143 26.25 -7.79 43.13
C THR A 143 24.96 -8.50 43.46
N THR A 144 24.83 -9.73 42.97
CA THR A 144 23.73 -10.61 43.37
C THR A 144 23.90 -10.82 44.88
N PRO A 145 22.94 -10.42 45.74
CA PRO A 145 23.06 -10.66 47.16
C PRO A 145 23.09 -12.16 47.39
N THR A 146 24.18 -12.64 47.99
CA THR A 146 24.32 -14.00 48.50
C THR A 146 23.11 -14.33 49.38
N PRO A 147 22.37 -15.43 49.14
CA PRO A 147 21.22 -15.76 49.97
C PRO A 147 21.71 -16.07 51.39
N ARG A 148 21.38 -15.20 52.34
CA ARG A 148 21.59 -15.44 53.76
C ARG A 148 20.50 -16.41 54.22
N SER A 149 20.87 -17.64 54.58
CA SER A 149 19.94 -18.54 55.26
C SER A 149 19.63 -17.98 56.65
N THR A 150 18.44 -17.44 56.84
CA THR A 150 17.87 -17.21 58.18
C THR A 150 16.57 -17.97 58.28
N THR A 151 16.65 -19.10 58.98
CA THR A 151 15.54 -19.87 59.50
C THR A 151 14.68 -18.97 60.40
N ALA A 152 13.48 -18.65 59.95
CA ALA A 152 12.38 -18.23 60.81
C ALA A 152 11.07 -18.76 60.20
N ALA A 153 10.39 -19.63 60.94
CA ALA A 153 9.14 -20.27 60.54
C ALA A 153 7.98 -19.25 60.52
N PRO A 154 7.17 -19.18 59.46
CA PRO A 154 5.91 -18.44 59.49
C PRO A 154 4.78 -19.31 60.05
N SER A 155 4.01 -18.70 60.95
CA SER A 155 2.75 -19.19 61.53
C SER A 155 1.65 -19.33 60.45
N PRO A 156 0.77 -20.36 60.51
CA PRO A 156 -0.23 -20.59 59.47
C PRO A 156 -1.37 -19.56 59.51
N THR A 157 -1.63 -18.94 58.36
CA THR A 157 -2.80 -18.08 58.11
C THR A 157 -4.01 -18.95 57.71
N PRO A 158 -5.25 -18.65 58.16
CA PRO A 158 -6.40 -19.48 57.88
C PRO A 158 -6.86 -19.45 56.41
N ARG A 159 -7.27 -20.64 55.95
CA ARG A 159 -7.75 -20.95 54.60
C ARG A 159 -9.16 -20.36 54.36
N PRO A 160 -9.43 -19.67 53.23
CA PRO A 160 -10.77 -19.22 52.91
C PRO A 160 -11.68 -20.39 52.51
N THR A 161 -12.89 -20.37 53.05
CA THR A 161 -13.98 -21.34 52.88
C THR A 161 -14.58 -21.22 51.48
N ALA A 162 -14.68 -22.34 50.76
CA ALA A 162 -15.29 -22.41 49.43
C ALA A 162 -16.83 -22.28 49.51
N THR A 163 -17.38 -21.36 48.73
CA THR A 163 -18.82 -21.13 48.56
C THR A 163 -19.46 -22.26 47.73
N SER A 164 -20.60 -22.76 48.19
CA SER A 164 -21.35 -23.86 47.56
C SER A 164 -22.00 -23.45 46.23
N ARG A 165 -21.74 -24.22 45.17
CA ARG A 165 -22.42 -24.17 43.87
C ARG A 165 -23.81 -24.85 43.95
N PRO A 166 -24.89 -24.28 43.39
CA PRO A 166 -26.21 -24.91 43.41
C PRO A 166 -26.30 -26.14 42.50
N SER A 167 -27.04 -27.12 43.01
CA SER A 167 -27.36 -28.44 42.46
C SER A 167 -28.29 -28.34 41.24
N VAL A 168 -27.99 -29.10 40.18
CA VAL A 168 -28.88 -29.32 39.04
C VAL A 168 -29.44 -30.74 39.13
N ALA A 169 -30.77 -30.84 39.02
CA ALA A 169 -31.57 -32.05 39.20
C ALA A 169 -31.25 -33.17 38.16
N PRO A 170 -31.40 -34.45 38.53
CA PRO A 170 -31.12 -35.57 37.64
C PRO A 170 -32.25 -35.77 36.62
N THR A 171 -31.88 -35.90 35.35
CA THR A 171 -32.77 -36.30 34.26
C THR A 171 -32.86 -37.83 34.19
N THR A 172 -34.07 -38.33 33.96
CA THR A 172 -34.45 -39.75 34.05
C THR A 172 -33.83 -40.61 32.94
N THR A 173 -33.32 -41.78 33.33
CA THR A 173 -32.82 -42.85 32.45
C THR A 173 -33.99 -43.63 31.84
N PRO A 174 -34.08 -43.83 30.52
CA PRO A 174 -35.05 -44.74 29.93
C PRO A 174 -34.62 -46.21 30.07
N THR A 175 -35.58 -47.04 30.46
CA THR A 175 -35.53 -48.50 30.64
C THR A 175 -35.29 -49.25 29.31
N PRO A 176 -34.54 -50.38 29.32
CA PRO A 176 -34.34 -51.19 28.12
C PRO A 176 -35.60 -52.02 27.79
N ARG A 177 -36.05 -51.94 26.53
CA ARG A 177 -37.15 -52.75 25.98
C ARG A 177 -36.60 -54.03 25.35
N ALA A 178 -37.34 -55.12 25.56
CA ALA A 178 -37.01 -56.50 25.27
C ALA A 178 -36.54 -56.81 23.84
N THR A 179 -35.59 -57.75 23.79
CA THR A 179 -35.01 -58.45 22.65
C THR A 179 -36.08 -59.19 21.85
N ALA A 180 -36.16 -58.92 20.54
CA ALA A 180 -36.92 -59.71 19.59
C ALA A 180 -35.99 -60.68 18.85
N THR A 181 -36.43 -61.93 18.79
CA THR A 181 -35.80 -63.13 18.23
C THR A 181 -35.38 -62.99 16.75
N ALA A 182 -34.21 -63.55 16.43
CA ALA A 182 -33.63 -63.60 15.09
C ALA A 182 -34.51 -64.36 14.08
N THR A 183 -34.69 -63.77 12.90
CA THR A 183 -35.29 -64.40 11.71
C THR A 183 -34.16 -64.68 10.69
N PRO A 184 -34.15 -65.83 10.00
CA PRO A 184 -32.98 -66.33 9.28
C PRO A 184 -32.57 -65.50 8.05
N THR A 185 -31.26 -65.52 7.85
CA THR A 185 -30.44 -64.91 6.80
C THR A 185 -30.94 -65.13 5.37
N THR A 186 -31.19 -64.03 4.67
CA THR A 186 -31.16 -64.00 3.20
C THR A 186 -29.76 -63.63 2.70
N ARG A 187 -29.26 -64.46 1.78
CA ARG A 187 -28.01 -64.36 1.01
C ARG A 187 -27.60 -62.92 0.65
N PRO A 188 -26.30 -62.55 0.74
CA PRO A 188 -25.85 -61.20 0.46
C PRO A 188 -26.06 -60.85 -1.02
N THR A 189 -26.89 -59.85 -1.27
CA THR A 189 -26.96 -59.17 -2.57
C THR A 189 -25.69 -58.34 -2.72
N ALA A 190 -25.02 -58.46 -3.88
CA ALA A 190 -23.77 -57.77 -4.16
C ALA A 190 -23.91 -56.26 -3.90
N THR A 191 -23.04 -55.74 -3.03
CA THR A 191 -22.89 -54.31 -2.79
C THR A 191 -22.62 -53.61 -4.13
N PRO A 192 -23.43 -52.63 -4.56
CA PRO A 192 -23.11 -51.86 -5.75
C PRO A 192 -21.77 -51.19 -5.54
N ARG A 193 -20.83 -51.47 -6.45
CA ARG A 193 -19.54 -50.79 -6.56
C ARG A 193 -19.81 -49.28 -6.56
N PRO A 194 -19.07 -48.46 -5.79
CA PRO A 194 -19.26 -47.02 -5.79
C PRO A 194 -19.16 -46.51 -7.22
N THR A 195 -20.28 -46.01 -7.74
CA THR A 195 -20.31 -45.26 -8.98
C THR A 195 -19.42 -44.05 -8.75
N ALA A 196 -18.38 -43.88 -9.56
CA ALA A 196 -17.51 -42.72 -9.49
C ALA A 196 -18.38 -41.47 -9.55
N THR A 197 -18.45 -40.73 -8.44
CA THR A 197 -18.99 -39.37 -8.44
C THR A 197 -18.15 -38.61 -9.46
N ALA A 198 -18.78 -38.20 -10.57
CA ALA A 198 -18.12 -37.40 -11.59
C ALA A 198 -17.48 -36.20 -10.88
N SER A 199 -16.16 -36.07 -11.04
CA SER A 199 -15.42 -34.87 -10.70
C SER A 199 -16.21 -33.67 -11.24
N PRO A 200 -16.42 -32.58 -10.45
CA PRO A 200 -17.11 -31.40 -10.95
C PRO A 200 -16.44 -31.00 -12.25
N ARG A 201 -17.23 -30.99 -13.34
CA ARG A 201 -16.78 -30.51 -14.64
C ARG A 201 -16.17 -29.13 -14.40
N PRO A 202 -14.94 -28.85 -14.85
CA PRO A 202 -14.37 -27.52 -14.74
C PRO A 202 -15.40 -26.53 -15.29
N THR A 203 -15.80 -25.58 -14.45
CA THR A 203 -16.57 -24.41 -14.87
C THR A 203 -15.84 -23.88 -16.10
N ALA A 204 -16.56 -23.74 -17.22
CA ALA A 204 -15.96 -23.28 -18.46
C ALA A 204 -15.21 -21.98 -18.15
N SER A 205 -13.90 -21.97 -18.43
CA SER A 205 -13.13 -20.73 -18.54
C SER A 205 -13.96 -19.75 -19.36
N PRO A 206 -14.08 -18.47 -18.96
CA PRO A 206 -14.86 -17.49 -19.70
C PRO A 206 -14.50 -17.60 -21.18
N SER A 207 -15.55 -17.72 -22.01
CA SER A 207 -15.44 -17.73 -23.47
C SER A 207 -14.55 -16.56 -23.90
N PRO A 208 -13.66 -16.74 -24.90
CA PRO A 208 -12.82 -15.66 -25.39
C PRO A 208 -13.69 -14.43 -25.70
N THR A 209 -13.24 -13.31 -25.14
CA THR A 209 -13.71 -11.95 -25.38
C THR A 209 -14.07 -11.78 -26.85
N THR A 210 -15.29 -11.36 -27.13
CA THR A 210 -15.72 -10.86 -28.44
C THR A 210 -14.62 -9.96 -28.99
N ALA A 211 -14.28 -10.10 -30.27
CA ALA A 211 -13.26 -9.30 -30.94
C ALA A 211 -13.38 -7.81 -30.56
N PRO A 212 -12.27 -7.07 -30.36
CA PRO A 212 -12.32 -5.67 -29.97
C PRO A 212 -13.26 -4.92 -30.90
N SER A 213 -14.20 -4.16 -30.32
CA SER A 213 -15.10 -3.34 -31.13
C SER A 213 -14.24 -2.46 -32.01
N THR A 214 -14.46 -2.49 -33.32
CA THR A 214 -13.75 -1.62 -34.25
C THR A 214 -14.21 -0.18 -34.00
N GLY A 215 -13.41 0.62 -33.28
CA GLY A 215 -13.71 2.02 -32.99
C GLY A 215 -13.29 2.45 -31.58
N VAL A 216 -13.18 3.77 -31.37
CA VAL A 216 -12.99 4.36 -30.04
C VAL A 216 -14.23 4.04 -29.17
N PRO A 217 -14.09 3.69 -27.88
CA PRO A 217 -15.22 3.51 -26.98
C PRO A 217 -16.16 4.73 -26.94
N GLY A 218 -17.47 4.46 -26.85
CA GLY A 218 -18.54 5.45 -26.85
C GLY A 218 -19.93 4.80 -26.82
N PRO A 219 -21.01 5.58 -26.96
CA PRO A 219 -22.38 5.12 -26.66
C PRO A 219 -22.89 3.98 -27.56
N SER A 220 -22.23 3.71 -28.69
CA SER A 220 -22.61 2.64 -29.61
C SER A 220 -21.92 1.29 -29.34
N ASN A 221 -20.86 1.26 -28.52
CA ASN A 221 -20.06 0.06 -28.26
C ASN A 221 -19.69 -0.15 -26.78
N THR A 222 -20.13 0.71 -25.87
CA THR A 222 -20.06 0.54 -24.42
C THR A 222 -21.44 0.53 -23.78
N GLY A 223 -21.50 0.16 -22.50
CA GLY A 223 -22.74 0.17 -21.75
C GLY A 223 -23.60 -1.05 -22.04
N VAL A 224 -24.86 -0.98 -21.63
CA VAL A 224 -25.82 -2.07 -21.86
C VAL A 224 -26.14 -2.17 -23.36
N PRO A 225 -26.04 -3.36 -23.98
CA PRO A 225 -26.37 -3.51 -25.39
C PRO A 225 -27.81 -3.11 -25.69
N SER A 226 -28.00 -2.33 -26.76
CA SER A 226 -29.32 -1.88 -27.19
C SER A 226 -30.31 -3.05 -27.34
N GLY A 227 -31.54 -2.86 -26.86
CA GLY A 227 -32.58 -3.89 -26.86
C GLY A 227 -32.51 -4.91 -25.73
N THR A 228 -31.52 -4.81 -24.83
CA THR A 228 -31.48 -5.63 -23.60
C THR A 228 -32.70 -5.32 -22.73
N ARG A 229 -33.45 -6.37 -22.36
CA ARG A 229 -34.55 -6.26 -21.39
C ARG A 229 -34.00 -6.38 -19.98
N LEU A 230 -33.96 -5.27 -19.26
CA LEU A 230 -33.50 -5.24 -17.87
C LEU A 230 -34.61 -5.63 -16.90
N THR A 231 -34.25 -6.40 -15.89
CA THR A 231 -35.11 -6.67 -14.72
C THR A 231 -34.70 -5.73 -13.60
N VAL A 232 -35.65 -4.98 -13.05
CA VAL A 232 -35.38 -4.07 -11.94
C VAL A 232 -35.06 -4.85 -10.67
N HIS A 233 -33.95 -4.50 -10.03
CA HIS A 233 -33.61 -4.88 -8.66
C HIS A 233 -33.60 -3.62 -7.80
N GLU A 234 -34.55 -3.52 -6.87
CA GLU A 234 -34.63 -2.39 -5.94
C GLU A 234 -33.71 -2.62 -4.74
N GLY A 235 -32.87 -1.63 -4.43
CA GLY A 235 -31.99 -1.64 -3.27
C GLY A 235 -30.62 -2.29 -3.50
N ASP A 236 -29.83 -2.34 -2.43
CA ASP A 236 -28.44 -2.79 -2.46
C ASP A 236 -28.37 -4.32 -2.73
N LEU A 237 -27.31 -4.75 -3.41
CA LEU A 237 -27.06 -6.14 -3.78
C LEU A 237 -25.76 -6.64 -3.15
N LEU A 238 -25.85 -7.63 -2.26
CA LEU A 238 -24.70 -8.34 -1.72
C LEU A 238 -24.45 -9.63 -2.52
N ILE A 239 -23.27 -9.73 -3.13
CA ILE A 239 -22.84 -10.92 -3.86
C ILE A 239 -21.78 -11.65 -3.03
N SER A 240 -22.20 -12.71 -2.33
CA SER A 240 -21.37 -13.47 -1.39
C SER A 240 -21.10 -14.92 -1.79
N LYS A 241 -21.64 -15.38 -2.91
CA LYS A 241 -21.41 -16.72 -3.45
C LYS A 241 -20.48 -16.68 -4.67
N ASP A 242 -19.42 -17.48 -4.63
CA ASP A 242 -18.46 -17.61 -5.73
C ASP A 242 -19.15 -18.03 -7.04
N GLY A 243 -18.68 -17.48 -8.16
CA GLY A 243 -19.23 -17.77 -9.48
C GLY A 243 -20.62 -17.19 -9.76
N THR A 244 -21.12 -16.29 -8.90
CA THR A 244 -22.44 -15.65 -9.13
C THR A 244 -22.41 -14.83 -10.42
N VAL A 245 -23.45 -14.99 -11.23
CA VAL A 245 -23.66 -14.20 -12.45
C VAL A 245 -24.87 -13.29 -12.25
N VAL A 246 -24.64 -11.98 -12.33
CA VAL A 246 -25.66 -10.94 -12.42
C VAL A 246 -25.74 -10.53 -13.89
N ASP A 247 -26.91 -10.69 -14.49
CA ASP A 247 -27.11 -10.48 -15.93
C ASP A 247 -28.43 -9.74 -16.16
N ALA A 248 -28.40 -8.72 -17.02
CA ALA A 248 -29.60 -7.96 -17.41
C ALA A 248 -30.40 -7.39 -16.23
N LEU A 249 -29.72 -6.83 -15.21
CA LEU A 249 -30.39 -6.13 -14.10
C LEU A 249 -30.29 -4.61 -14.23
N ASP A 250 -31.36 -3.91 -13.83
CA ASP A 250 -31.34 -2.49 -13.45
C ASP A 250 -31.27 -2.43 -11.92
N VAL A 251 -30.06 -2.33 -11.37
CA VAL A 251 -29.79 -2.31 -9.93
C VAL A 251 -29.88 -0.87 -9.41
N ARG A 252 -30.97 -0.57 -8.71
CA ARG A 252 -31.25 0.72 -8.08
C ARG A 252 -30.74 0.75 -6.64
N GLY A 253 -29.44 0.55 -6.52
CA GLY A 253 -28.73 0.47 -5.25
C GLY A 253 -27.25 0.22 -5.47
N PHE A 254 -26.55 -0.08 -4.39
CA PHE A 254 -25.11 -0.35 -4.40
C PHE A 254 -24.83 -1.85 -4.44
N VAL A 255 -23.78 -2.26 -5.15
CA VAL A 255 -23.33 -3.65 -5.21
C VAL A 255 -22.10 -3.83 -4.32
N ARG A 256 -22.16 -4.79 -3.39
CA ARG A 256 -21.00 -5.23 -2.61
C ARG A 256 -20.63 -6.65 -3.00
N VAL A 257 -19.42 -6.84 -3.48
CA VAL A 257 -18.89 -8.16 -3.88
C VAL A 257 -17.92 -8.65 -2.81
N THR A 258 -18.24 -9.79 -2.19
CA THR A 258 -17.35 -10.51 -1.25
C THR A 258 -16.92 -11.87 -1.78
N ALA A 259 -17.40 -12.25 -2.96
CA ALA A 259 -17.18 -13.54 -3.60
C ALA A 259 -16.14 -13.47 -4.73
N LYS A 260 -15.61 -14.63 -5.11
CA LYS A 260 -14.70 -14.80 -6.24
C LYS A 260 -15.45 -15.11 -7.52
N ASP A 261 -14.79 -14.88 -8.65
CA ASP A 261 -15.27 -15.27 -9.99
C ASP A 261 -16.68 -14.76 -10.31
N VAL A 262 -17.04 -13.59 -9.76
CA VAL A 262 -18.34 -12.96 -10.02
C VAL A 262 -18.34 -12.36 -11.41
N VAL A 263 -19.46 -12.49 -12.12
CA VAL A 263 -19.67 -11.81 -13.41
C VAL A 263 -20.90 -10.93 -13.30
N ILE A 264 -20.75 -9.64 -13.56
CA ILE A 264 -21.84 -8.69 -13.76
C ILE A 264 -21.84 -8.33 -15.25
N LYS A 265 -22.95 -8.52 -15.96
CA LYS A 265 -23.00 -8.19 -17.39
C LYS A 265 -24.35 -7.65 -17.84
N ARG A 266 -24.35 -6.86 -18.91
CA ARG A 266 -25.58 -6.28 -19.51
C ARG A 266 -26.46 -5.58 -18.48
N SER A 267 -25.87 -5.00 -17.45
CA SER A 267 -26.61 -4.47 -16.29
C SER A 267 -26.35 -2.98 -16.12
N VAL A 268 -27.31 -2.30 -15.51
CA VAL A 268 -27.19 -0.92 -15.03
C VAL A 268 -27.03 -0.96 -13.52
N ILE A 269 -26.13 -0.16 -12.97
CA ILE A 269 -26.01 0.06 -11.53
C ILE A 269 -26.08 1.56 -11.29
N SER A 270 -27.21 2.03 -10.75
CA SER A 270 -27.52 3.46 -10.67
C SER A 270 -27.36 4.06 -9.26
N GLY A 271 -27.07 3.21 -8.27
CA GLY A 271 -27.00 3.62 -6.86
C GLY A 271 -28.35 4.06 -6.27
N ARG A 272 -28.26 4.65 -5.08
CA ARG A 272 -29.35 5.35 -4.36
C ARG A 272 -28.76 6.56 -3.62
N PRO A 273 -29.58 7.46 -3.06
CA PRO A 273 -29.06 8.61 -2.31
C PRO A 273 -28.24 8.16 -1.08
N ILE A 274 -27.13 8.86 -0.84
CA ILE A 274 -26.20 8.62 0.29
C ILE A 274 -25.65 9.94 0.83
N SER A 275 -25.28 9.95 2.12
CA SER A 275 -24.64 11.07 2.81
C SER A 275 -23.21 10.76 3.28
N SER A 276 -22.65 9.63 2.84
CA SER A 276 -21.30 9.16 3.18
C SER A 276 -20.68 8.47 1.99
N SER A 277 -19.37 8.59 1.80
CA SER A 277 -18.68 8.10 0.60
C SER A 277 -18.83 6.59 0.38
N LEU A 278 -19.23 6.19 -0.84
CA LEU A 278 -19.41 4.79 -1.24
C LEU A 278 -19.19 4.60 -2.75
N GLY A 279 -18.70 3.41 -3.14
CA GLY A 279 -18.64 3.00 -4.54
C GLY A 279 -19.92 2.27 -4.97
N LEU A 280 -20.47 2.58 -6.15
CA LEU A 280 -21.57 1.83 -6.80
C LEU A 280 -21.29 0.33 -6.82
N VAL A 281 -20.03 -0.06 -7.02
CA VAL A 281 -19.51 -1.41 -6.84
C VAL A 281 -18.31 -1.38 -5.89
N MET A 282 -18.46 -2.07 -4.76
CA MET A 282 -17.39 -2.32 -3.80
C MET A 282 -16.84 -3.74 -3.98
N VAL A 283 -15.59 -3.88 -4.41
CA VAL A 283 -14.89 -5.17 -4.50
C VAL A 283 -14.08 -5.35 -3.22
N MET A 284 -14.58 -6.19 -2.31
CA MET A 284 -13.97 -6.37 -0.99
C MET A 284 -12.68 -7.21 -1.07
N PRO A 285 -11.77 -7.12 -0.08
CA PRO A 285 -10.55 -7.92 -0.06
C PRO A 285 -10.84 -9.43 -0.22
N GLY A 286 -10.13 -10.07 -1.15
CA GLY A 286 -10.29 -11.51 -1.45
C GLY A 286 -11.43 -11.84 -2.43
N ALA A 287 -12.23 -10.86 -2.83
CA ALA A 287 -13.25 -11.00 -3.88
C ALA A 287 -12.64 -10.81 -5.28
N GLY A 288 -13.41 -11.12 -6.32
CA GLY A 288 -13.05 -10.82 -7.70
C GLY A 288 -14.26 -10.73 -8.61
N VAL A 289 -14.27 -9.76 -9.52
CA VAL A 289 -15.42 -9.49 -10.39
C VAL A 289 -15.01 -9.10 -11.80
N THR A 290 -15.73 -9.64 -12.79
CA THR A 290 -15.75 -9.12 -14.17
C THR A 290 -17.04 -8.35 -14.40
N ILE A 291 -16.94 -7.10 -14.83
CA ILE A 291 -18.08 -6.28 -15.27
C ILE A 291 -17.96 -6.08 -16.77
N GLN A 292 -19.00 -6.44 -17.52
CA GLN A 292 -18.96 -6.44 -18.98
C GLN A 292 -20.24 -5.87 -19.60
N ASP A 293 -20.12 -5.06 -20.64
CA ASP A 293 -21.28 -4.55 -21.40
C ASP A 293 -22.32 -3.92 -20.47
N SER A 294 -21.89 -3.05 -19.55
CA SER A 294 -22.72 -2.56 -18.43
C SER A 294 -22.52 -1.06 -18.22
N GLU A 295 -23.49 -0.43 -17.59
CA GLU A 295 -23.53 1.02 -17.35
C GLU A 295 -23.55 1.29 -15.84
N LEU A 296 -22.67 2.18 -15.37
CA LEU A 296 -22.57 2.57 -13.96
C LEU A 296 -22.65 4.09 -13.86
N TYR A 297 -23.67 4.59 -13.17
CA TYR A 297 -23.83 6.03 -12.94
C TYR A 297 -24.54 6.34 -11.63
N ALA A 298 -24.39 7.55 -11.08
CA ALA A 298 -25.21 7.95 -9.95
C ALA A 298 -26.52 8.56 -10.45
N LYS A 299 -27.65 7.89 -10.18
CA LYS A 299 -28.97 8.45 -10.47
C LYS A 299 -29.21 9.80 -9.79
N GLU A 300 -28.62 9.98 -8.61
CA GLU A 300 -28.54 11.25 -7.91
C GLU A 300 -27.07 11.63 -7.74
N ARG A 301 -26.62 12.67 -8.45
CA ARG A 301 -25.24 13.17 -8.37
C ARG A 301 -24.91 13.58 -6.93
N SER A 302 -23.76 13.13 -6.44
CA SER A 302 -23.33 13.39 -5.07
C SER A 302 -21.81 13.37 -4.98
N PRO A 303 -21.18 14.24 -4.16
CA PRO A 303 -19.74 14.21 -3.92
C PRO A 303 -19.26 12.91 -3.26
N HIS A 304 -20.19 12.11 -2.76
CA HIS A 304 -19.90 10.87 -2.03
C HIS A 304 -19.86 9.63 -2.94
N VAL A 305 -20.31 9.71 -4.19
CA VAL A 305 -20.44 8.52 -5.05
C VAL A 305 -19.22 8.38 -5.96
N ARG A 306 -18.63 7.19 -5.91
CA ARG A 306 -17.67 6.68 -6.89
C ARG A 306 -18.29 5.51 -7.64
N ALA A 307 -17.80 5.13 -8.82
CA ALA A 307 -18.35 3.93 -9.49
C ALA A 307 -17.75 2.63 -8.93
N VAL A 308 -16.47 2.34 -9.14
CA VAL A 308 -15.84 1.09 -8.69
C VAL A 308 -14.72 1.35 -7.70
N ILE A 309 -14.76 0.71 -6.53
CA ILE A 309 -13.68 0.76 -5.53
C ILE A 309 -13.20 -0.65 -5.22
N GLY A 310 -11.90 -0.90 -5.33
CA GLY A 310 -11.30 -2.17 -4.92
C GLY A 310 -10.07 -2.60 -5.73
N SER A 311 -9.92 -3.90 -5.93
CA SER A 311 -8.85 -4.55 -6.70
C SER A 311 -9.36 -5.90 -7.23
N ASN A 312 -8.55 -6.65 -8.00
CA ASN A 312 -8.93 -7.94 -8.59
C ASN A 312 -10.22 -7.88 -9.42
N PHE A 313 -10.31 -6.91 -10.32
CA PHE A 313 -11.48 -6.74 -11.19
C PHE A 313 -11.10 -6.50 -12.65
N THR A 314 -12.01 -6.93 -13.54
CA THR A 314 -11.93 -6.67 -14.98
C THR A 314 -13.17 -5.92 -15.43
N LEU A 315 -12.97 -4.84 -16.19
CA LEU A 315 -14.03 -4.03 -16.79
C LEU A 315 -13.85 -4.08 -18.31
N THR A 316 -14.91 -4.42 -19.04
CA THR A 316 -14.86 -4.51 -20.50
C THR A 316 -16.12 -3.90 -21.13
N ARG A 317 -15.95 -2.89 -21.99
CA ARG A 317 -17.07 -2.17 -22.62
C ARG A 317 -18.06 -1.62 -21.60
N VAL A 318 -17.52 -1.08 -20.50
CA VAL A 318 -18.31 -0.43 -19.47
C VAL A 318 -18.47 1.04 -19.83
N ASP A 319 -19.68 1.56 -19.66
CA ASP A 319 -19.99 2.99 -19.70
C ASP A 319 -20.08 3.50 -18.25
N MET A 320 -19.23 4.46 -17.88
CA MET A 320 -19.23 5.04 -16.53
C MET A 320 -19.34 6.55 -16.62
N HIS A 321 -20.32 7.11 -15.92
CA HIS A 321 -20.57 8.54 -15.89
C HIS A 321 -21.28 9.00 -14.61
N ASP A 322 -21.42 10.31 -14.41
CA ASP A 322 -22.16 10.93 -13.32
C ASP A 322 -21.71 10.49 -11.91
N VAL A 323 -20.41 10.27 -11.71
CA VAL A 323 -19.79 9.99 -10.40
C VAL A 323 -18.52 10.83 -10.22
N VAL A 324 -18.03 10.99 -8.98
CA VAL A 324 -16.80 11.76 -8.72
C VAL A 324 -15.57 11.04 -9.25
N ASP A 325 -15.18 9.93 -8.62
CA ASP A 325 -14.17 9.03 -9.17
C ASP A 325 -14.87 7.85 -9.81
N GLN A 326 -14.58 7.57 -11.08
CA GLN A 326 -15.17 6.40 -11.72
C GLN A 326 -14.50 5.12 -11.23
N ILE A 327 -13.17 5.13 -11.08
CA ILE A 327 -12.43 3.96 -10.59
C ILE A 327 -11.44 4.39 -9.51
N MET A 328 -11.52 3.75 -8.34
CA MET A 328 -10.56 3.88 -7.24
C MET A 328 -9.89 2.52 -6.98
N ILE A 329 -8.65 2.38 -7.46
CA ILE A 329 -7.85 1.16 -7.34
C ILE A 329 -7.07 1.17 -6.03
N THR A 330 -7.27 0.13 -5.24
CA THR A 330 -6.71 -0.02 -3.89
C THR A 330 -5.87 -1.30 -3.73
N GLY A 331 -5.48 -1.93 -4.84
CA GLY A 331 -4.70 -3.18 -4.83
C GLY A 331 -4.37 -3.70 -6.22
N ASP A 332 -3.99 -4.97 -6.28
CA ASP A 332 -3.40 -5.61 -7.47
C ASP A 332 -4.47 -6.08 -8.49
N ASP A 333 -4.00 -6.46 -9.68
CA ASP A 333 -4.74 -7.23 -10.70
C ASP A 333 -6.02 -6.55 -11.20
N VAL A 334 -5.86 -5.40 -11.86
CA VAL A 334 -6.97 -4.66 -12.47
C VAL A 334 -6.80 -4.58 -13.98
N VAL A 335 -7.88 -4.85 -14.71
CA VAL A 335 -7.95 -4.61 -16.16
C VAL A 335 -9.17 -3.76 -16.45
N VAL A 336 -8.96 -2.63 -17.13
CA VAL A 336 -10.03 -1.78 -17.68
C VAL A 336 -9.76 -1.69 -19.16
N GLN A 337 -10.67 -2.22 -19.97
CA GLN A 337 -10.47 -2.24 -21.40
C GLN A 337 -11.70 -1.90 -22.21
N ASP A 338 -11.47 -1.28 -23.36
CA ASP A 338 -12.51 -0.99 -24.35
C ASP A 338 -13.72 -0.23 -23.73
N SER A 339 -13.49 0.53 -22.65
CA SER A 339 -14.54 1.18 -21.83
C SER A 339 -14.55 2.70 -22.05
N TRP A 340 -15.69 3.32 -21.77
CA TRP A 340 -15.90 4.77 -21.88
C TRP A 340 -16.19 5.35 -20.50
N LEU A 341 -15.33 6.28 -20.10
CA LEU A 341 -15.28 6.91 -18.78
C LEU A 341 -15.38 8.43 -19.02
N HIS A 342 -16.51 9.03 -18.69
CA HIS A 342 -16.87 10.40 -19.07
C HIS A 342 -17.86 11.04 -18.08
N ASP A 343 -18.18 12.33 -18.26
CA ASP A 343 -19.13 13.06 -17.42
C ASP A 343 -18.90 12.90 -15.90
N ASN A 344 -17.67 13.10 -15.43
CA ASN A 344 -17.37 13.11 -13.99
C ASN A 344 -18.17 14.22 -13.27
N VAL A 345 -18.56 13.95 -12.03
CA VAL A 345 -19.21 14.93 -11.16
C VAL A 345 -18.16 15.80 -10.48
N TYR A 346 -18.29 17.11 -10.64
CA TYR A 346 -17.41 18.10 -10.06
C TYR A 346 -18.19 19.17 -9.30
N TYR A 347 -17.64 19.58 -8.15
CA TYR A 347 -18.10 20.71 -7.37
C TYR A 347 -16.92 21.64 -7.05
N GLU A 348 -17.13 22.96 -7.05
CA GLU A 348 -16.11 23.91 -6.61
C GLU A 348 -15.84 23.85 -5.09
N SER A 349 -16.84 23.41 -4.32
CA SER A 349 -16.73 23.17 -2.89
C SER A 349 -17.31 21.82 -2.54
N ASP A 350 -16.43 20.89 -2.21
CA ASP A 350 -16.72 19.50 -1.93
C ASP A 350 -16.42 19.20 -0.45
N PRO A 351 -17.42 18.78 0.35
CA PRO A 351 -17.20 18.45 1.76
C PRO A 351 -16.25 17.26 1.96
N THR A 352 -16.14 16.36 0.97
CA THR A 352 -15.20 15.23 1.00
C THR A 352 -13.76 15.63 0.69
N ALA A 353 -13.57 16.79 0.06
CA ALA A 353 -12.27 17.40 -0.23
C ALA A 353 -11.94 18.56 0.73
N GLY A 354 -12.53 18.57 1.94
CA GLY A 354 -12.25 19.58 2.96
C GLY A 354 -12.75 20.99 2.60
N GLY A 355 -13.77 21.09 1.75
CA GLY A 355 -14.37 22.35 1.29
C GLY A 355 -13.71 22.97 0.06
N GLY A 356 -12.63 22.35 -0.46
CA GLY A 356 -12.04 22.70 -1.75
C GLY A 356 -12.74 22.04 -2.94
N PRO A 357 -12.26 22.26 -4.17
CA PRO A 357 -12.80 21.62 -5.36
C PRO A 357 -12.74 20.09 -5.29
N THR A 358 -13.72 19.43 -5.91
CA THR A 358 -13.74 17.97 -6.06
C THR A 358 -12.47 17.48 -6.75
N HIS A 359 -11.91 16.38 -6.23
CA HIS A 359 -10.88 15.62 -6.92
C HIS A 359 -11.57 14.51 -7.72
N ASP A 360 -12.03 14.82 -8.92
CA ASP A 360 -12.74 13.89 -9.80
C ASP A 360 -11.77 13.23 -10.78
N ASP A 361 -11.46 11.95 -10.60
CA ASP A 361 -10.59 11.21 -11.51
C ASP A 361 -11.38 10.18 -12.35
N ASN A 362 -11.01 9.94 -13.62
CA ASN A 362 -11.53 8.75 -14.30
C ASN A 362 -10.96 7.49 -13.61
N VAL A 363 -9.65 7.48 -13.34
CA VAL A 363 -8.96 6.40 -12.62
C VAL A 363 -8.00 6.95 -11.57
N GLN A 364 -8.29 6.72 -10.29
CA GLN A 364 -7.40 6.97 -9.17
C GLN A 364 -6.73 5.66 -8.70
N ILE A 365 -5.42 5.69 -8.43
CA ILE A 365 -4.62 4.53 -8.02
C ILE A 365 -3.85 4.86 -6.74
N SER A 366 -4.28 4.29 -5.61
CA SER A 366 -3.64 4.49 -4.31
C SER A 366 -2.56 3.45 -3.98
N GLN A 367 -2.65 2.26 -4.55
CA GLN A 367 -1.65 1.20 -4.50
C GLN A 367 -1.98 0.10 -5.51
N GLY A 368 -1.00 -0.72 -5.89
CA GLY A 368 -1.28 -1.95 -6.62
C GLY A 368 -0.25 -2.34 -7.67
N ARG A 369 -0.31 -3.59 -8.10
CA ARG A 369 0.51 -4.17 -9.18
C ARG A 369 -0.35 -4.71 -10.29
N ASN A 370 0.22 -4.82 -11.50
CA ASN A 370 -0.44 -5.43 -12.66
C ASN A 370 -1.78 -4.75 -12.98
N ILE A 371 -1.72 -3.43 -13.21
CA ILE A 371 -2.87 -2.60 -13.58
C ILE A 371 -2.80 -2.30 -15.08
N LYS A 372 -3.87 -2.55 -15.81
CA LYS A 372 -3.94 -2.38 -17.27
C LYS A 372 -5.14 -1.53 -17.66
N LEU A 373 -4.87 -0.40 -18.29
CA LEU A 373 -5.85 0.50 -18.89
C LEU A 373 -5.64 0.45 -20.41
N LEU A 374 -6.49 -0.30 -21.11
CA LEU A 374 -6.29 -0.70 -22.50
C LEU A 374 -7.42 -0.20 -23.40
N ARG A 375 -7.11 0.64 -24.38
CA ARG A 375 -8.07 1.06 -25.43
C ARG A 375 -9.36 1.66 -24.89
N ASN A 376 -9.28 2.40 -23.79
CA ASN A 376 -10.41 3.12 -23.22
C ASN A 376 -10.51 4.52 -23.83
N ARG A 377 -11.68 5.16 -23.67
CA ARG A 377 -11.86 6.60 -23.83
C ARG A 377 -12.09 7.22 -22.46
N LEU A 378 -11.22 8.14 -22.06
CA LEU A 378 -11.23 8.80 -20.75
C LEU A 378 -11.38 10.31 -20.97
N GLU A 379 -12.42 10.93 -20.42
CA GLU A 379 -12.72 12.35 -20.61
C GLU A 379 -13.52 12.98 -19.45
N ASP A 380 -13.75 14.29 -19.55
CA ASP A 380 -14.60 15.14 -18.70
C ASP A 380 -14.30 15.21 -17.19
N THR A 381 -13.11 14.76 -16.79
CA THR A 381 -12.52 14.98 -15.48
C THR A 381 -11.88 16.39 -15.36
N HIS A 382 -11.95 17.00 -14.17
CA HIS A 382 -11.23 18.26 -13.88
C HIS A 382 -9.86 18.01 -13.24
N ASN A 383 -9.72 16.95 -12.43
CA ASN A 383 -8.47 16.65 -11.74
C ASN A 383 -7.46 15.89 -12.62
N ALA A 384 -7.73 14.63 -12.98
CA ALA A 384 -6.92 13.86 -13.92
C ALA A 384 -7.69 12.65 -14.49
N ALA A 385 -7.40 12.29 -15.75
CA ALA A 385 -7.92 11.04 -16.31
C ALA A 385 -7.30 9.83 -15.62
N ILE A 386 -6.00 9.89 -15.34
CA ILE A 386 -5.31 8.85 -14.56
C ILE A 386 -4.47 9.53 -13.49
N MET A 387 -4.86 9.33 -12.23
CA MET A 387 -4.17 9.83 -11.05
C MET A 387 -3.51 8.68 -10.30
N VAL A 388 -2.18 8.68 -10.23
CA VAL A 388 -1.43 7.81 -9.32
C VAL A 388 -0.95 8.65 -8.15
N THR A 389 -1.46 8.34 -6.95
CA THR A 389 -1.03 9.02 -5.73
C THR A 389 -0.17 8.14 -4.84
N GLN A 390 -0.26 6.80 -4.89
CA GLN A 390 0.46 5.93 -3.92
C GLN A 390 0.13 6.22 -2.45
N ASP A 391 -1.08 6.72 -2.14
CA ASP A 391 -1.48 7.08 -0.76
C ASP A 391 -1.56 5.86 0.19
N ALA A 392 -1.80 4.66 -0.34
CA ALA A 392 -1.93 3.43 0.44
C ALA A 392 -0.69 2.52 0.35
N GLY A 393 0.12 2.65 -0.71
CA GLY A 393 1.25 1.76 -0.94
C GLY A 393 1.88 1.87 -2.33
N PRO A 394 2.87 1.01 -2.64
CA PRO A 394 3.60 1.07 -3.91
C PRO A 394 2.70 0.76 -5.10
N VAL A 395 2.95 1.46 -6.21
CA VAL A 395 2.37 1.15 -7.52
C VAL A 395 3.47 0.64 -8.44
N SER A 396 3.22 -0.47 -9.13
CA SER A 396 4.13 -0.95 -10.18
C SER A 396 3.44 -1.75 -11.29
N GLY A 397 4.07 -1.83 -12.45
CA GLY A 397 3.52 -2.60 -13.57
C GLY A 397 2.22 -2.02 -14.13
N LEU A 398 2.10 -0.68 -14.14
CA LEU A 398 0.99 0.05 -14.74
C LEU A 398 1.16 0.10 -16.25
N GLN A 399 0.13 -0.31 -17.01
CA GLN A 399 0.09 -0.22 -18.46
C GLN A 399 -1.06 0.66 -18.89
N VAL A 400 -0.76 1.77 -19.57
CA VAL A 400 -1.71 2.68 -20.20
C VAL A 400 -1.48 2.59 -21.70
N VAL A 401 -2.32 1.84 -22.39
CA VAL A 401 -2.07 1.43 -23.78
C VAL A 401 -3.26 1.68 -24.69
N GLY A 402 -3.05 2.38 -25.80
CA GLY A 402 -4.07 2.47 -26.86
C GLY A 402 -5.28 3.33 -26.52
N ASN A 403 -5.23 4.13 -25.45
CA ASN A 403 -6.38 4.89 -24.96
C ASN A 403 -6.52 6.23 -25.70
N THR A 404 -7.74 6.74 -25.81
CA THR A 404 -8.03 8.15 -26.09
C THR A 404 -8.22 8.86 -24.75
N ILE A 405 -7.40 9.89 -24.46
CA ILE A 405 -7.35 10.52 -23.14
C ILE A 405 -7.49 12.04 -23.28
N GLY A 406 -8.51 12.61 -22.66
CA GLY A 406 -8.74 14.05 -22.59
C GLY A 406 -8.81 14.55 -21.15
N HIS A 407 -8.91 15.87 -21.02
CA HIS A 407 -9.25 16.58 -19.79
C HIS A 407 -8.30 16.32 -18.60
N GLY A 408 -8.68 16.79 -17.42
CA GLY A 408 -7.84 16.88 -16.23
C GLY A 408 -7.00 18.15 -16.17
N ALA A 409 -6.39 18.42 -15.01
CA ALA A 409 -5.38 19.46 -14.87
C ALA A 409 -4.18 19.13 -15.76
N CYS A 410 -3.70 17.90 -15.61
CA CYS A 410 -2.94 17.15 -16.60
C CYS A 410 -3.64 15.79 -16.74
N SER A 411 -3.65 15.18 -17.93
CA SER A 411 -4.44 13.96 -18.12
C SER A 411 -3.91 12.76 -17.34
N VAL A 412 -2.59 12.56 -17.32
CA VAL A 412 -1.95 11.51 -16.54
C VAL A 412 -1.02 12.14 -15.52
N ASN A 413 -1.29 11.92 -14.24
CA ASN A 413 -0.48 12.43 -13.13
C ASN A 413 0.12 11.27 -12.33
N LEU A 414 1.45 11.19 -12.33
CA LEU A 414 2.23 10.13 -11.69
C LEU A 414 2.99 10.71 -10.49
N ALA A 415 2.38 10.67 -9.31
CA ALA A 415 2.94 11.20 -8.07
C ALA A 415 3.42 10.07 -7.13
N GLU A 416 4.65 10.19 -6.65
CA GLU A 416 5.34 9.19 -5.81
C GLU A 416 4.89 9.19 -4.35
N LYS A 417 4.36 10.35 -3.90
CA LYS A 417 4.14 10.71 -2.49
C LYS A 417 5.30 10.25 -1.60
N ALA A 418 5.00 9.53 -0.51
CA ALA A 418 5.98 9.04 0.46
C ALA A 418 6.56 7.67 0.10
N VAL A 419 6.14 7.08 -1.02
CA VAL A 419 6.45 5.69 -1.39
C VAL A 419 7.55 5.59 -2.45
N GLY A 420 7.83 6.68 -3.17
CA GLY A 420 8.93 6.80 -4.12
C GLY A 420 8.57 6.40 -5.54
N PRO A 421 9.57 6.25 -6.43
CA PRO A 421 9.33 6.21 -7.86
C PRO A 421 8.44 5.03 -8.27
N ILE A 422 7.50 5.31 -9.17
CA ILE A 422 6.56 4.31 -9.68
C ILE A 422 7.32 3.42 -10.68
N ALA A 423 7.44 2.13 -10.34
CA ALA A 423 8.26 1.21 -11.13
C ALA A 423 7.46 0.59 -12.30
N SER A 424 8.11 0.42 -13.45
CA SER A 424 7.54 -0.30 -14.61
C SER A 424 6.22 0.30 -15.11
N VAL A 425 6.20 1.61 -15.38
CA VAL A 425 5.05 2.26 -16.01
C VAL A 425 5.23 2.26 -17.53
N THR A 426 4.27 1.72 -18.25
CA THR A 426 4.22 1.74 -19.71
C THR A 426 3.11 2.67 -20.16
N LEU A 427 3.45 3.72 -20.91
CA LEU A 427 2.48 4.54 -21.63
C LEU A 427 2.79 4.43 -23.11
N ARG A 428 1.92 3.77 -23.87
CA ARG A 428 2.16 3.60 -25.30
C ARG A 428 0.90 3.66 -26.15
N ASP A 429 1.09 4.10 -27.38
CA ASP A 429 0.06 4.10 -28.42
C ASP A 429 -1.21 4.86 -27.98
N ASN A 430 -1.11 5.81 -27.03
CA ASN A 430 -2.24 6.60 -26.56
C ASN A 430 -2.38 7.88 -27.38
N GLU A 431 -3.62 8.28 -27.63
CA GLU A 431 -3.98 9.53 -28.29
C GLU A 431 -4.55 10.51 -27.26
N PHE A 432 -3.96 11.69 -27.14
CA PHE A 432 -4.36 12.72 -26.19
C PHE A 432 -5.16 13.82 -26.88
N VAL A 433 -6.34 14.12 -26.34
CA VAL A 433 -7.17 15.25 -26.76
C VAL A 433 -6.70 16.50 -26.02
N PRO A 434 -6.46 17.66 -26.68
CA PRO A 434 -5.89 18.84 -26.04
C PRO A 434 -6.92 19.65 -25.23
N THR A 435 -7.55 19.00 -24.24
CA THR A 435 -8.62 19.57 -23.40
C THR A 435 -8.22 19.75 -21.93
N GLN A 436 -6.92 19.66 -21.62
CA GLN A 436 -6.41 19.83 -20.25
C GLN A 436 -6.48 21.29 -19.80
N LYS A 437 -6.67 21.51 -18.49
CA LYS A 437 -6.62 22.86 -17.88
C LYS A 437 -5.25 23.50 -18.07
N PHE A 438 -4.17 22.73 -17.86
CA PHE A 438 -2.83 23.19 -18.20
C PHE A 438 -2.52 22.83 -19.65
N ALA A 439 -2.33 23.86 -20.46
CA ALA A 439 -2.11 23.72 -21.89
C ALA A 439 -1.02 22.68 -22.19
N LYS A 440 -1.37 21.68 -22.99
CA LYS A 440 -0.48 20.59 -23.42
C LYS A 440 0.10 19.73 -22.28
N CYS A 441 -0.56 19.68 -21.12
CA CYS A 441 -0.12 18.82 -20.02
C CYS A 441 -0.72 17.40 -20.11
N ALA A 442 -0.27 16.60 -21.07
CA ALA A 442 -0.75 15.22 -21.21
C ALA A 442 -0.27 14.31 -20.07
N ILE A 443 1.03 14.30 -19.80
CA ILE A 443 1.66 13.46 -18.76
C ILE A 443 2.48 14.36 -17.85
N VAL A 444 2.24 14.29 -16.54
CA VAL A 444 3.07 14.89 -15.51
C VAL A 444 3.56 13.80 -14.56
N ALA A 445 4.85 13.83 -14.21
CA ALA A 445 5.43 12.85 -13.33
C ALA A 445 6.52 13.46 -12.45
N ASP A 446 6.69 12.90 -11.24
CA ASP A 446 7.82 13.26 -10.38
C ASP A 446 9.17 12.92 -11.07
N PRO A 447 10.23 13.73 -10.86
CA PRO A 447 11.49 13.62 -11.60
C PRO A 447 12.17 12.24 -11.50
N ALA A 448 11.93 11.49 -10.43
CA ALA A 448 12.51 10.17 -10.25
C ALA A 448 11.70 9.04 -10.91
N THR A 449 10.44 9.30 -11.26
CA THR A 449 9.58 8.39 -12.01
C THR A 449 9.79 8.54 -13.51
N ILE A 450 10.09 9.76 -14.01
CA ILE A 450 10.28 10.03 -15.45
C ILE A 450 11.26 9.04 -16.14
N PRO A 451 12.45 8.73 -15.58
CA PRO A 451 13.40 7.82 -16.22
C PRO A 451 12.94 6.36 -16.23
N LEU A 452 11.89 6.02 -15.48
CA LEU A 452 11.31 4.67 -15.40
C LEU A 452 10.12 4.47 -16.34
N LEU A 453 9.69 5.53 -17.02
CA LEU A 453 8.59 5.46 -17.97
C LEU A 453 9.05 4.79 -19.27
N SER A 454 8.33 3.76 -19.69
CA SER A 454 8.41 3.22 -21.04
C SER A 454 7.39 3.96 -21.92
N LEU A 455 7.89 4.92 -22.70
CA LEU A 455 7.08 5.78 -23.57
C LEU A 455 7.25 5.36 -25.03
N ARG A 456 6.14 5.21 -25.77
CA ARG A 456 6.18 4.95 -27.21
C ARG A 456 4.90 5.41 -27.88
N ASN A 457 4.99 6.11 -29.02
CA ASN A 457 3.82 6.47 -29.84
C ASN A 457 2.66 7.14 -29.07
N ASN A 458 2.95 7.95 -28.07
CA ASN A 458 1.92 8.78 -27.45
C ASN A 458 1.83 10.09 -28.25
N THR A 459 0.66 10.38 -28.79
CA THR A 459 0.44 11.52 -29.69
C THR A 459 -0.72 12.36 -29.21
N TRP A 460 -0.69 13.65 -29.52
CA TRP A 460 -1.89 14.47 -29.54
C TRP A 460 -2.78 14.08 -30.73
N THR A 461 -4.06 14.44 -30.71
CA THR A 461 -4.97 14.26 -31.86
C THR A 461 -4.51 14.96 -33.14
N SER A 462 -3.59 15.92 -33.04
CA SER A 462 -2.89 16.52 -34.19
C SER A 462 -1.83 15.61 -34.83
N GLY A 463 -1.55 14.44 -34.25
CA GLY A 463 -0.46 13.53 -34.61
C GLY A 463 0.92 13.93 -34.02
N SER A 464 1.02 15.07 -33.33
CA SER A 464 2.28 15.49 -32.70
C SER A 464 2.62 14.65 -31.48
N ALA A 465 3.90 14.38 -31.24
CA ALA A 465 4.33 13.63 -30.07
C ALA A 465 3.99 14.34 -28.74
N VAL A 466 3.64 13.56 -27.73
CA VAL A 466 3.43 14.02 -26.36
C VAL A 466 4.76 14.08 -25.60
N SER A 467 4.96 15.15 -24.83
CA SER A 467 6.05 15.28 -23.87
C SER A 467 5.60 14.94 -22.45
N VAL A 468 6.54 14.51 -21.61
CA VAL A 468 6.33 14.41 -20.16
C VAL A 468 6.75 15.71 -19.50
N THR A 469 5.85 16.30 -18.73
CA THR A 469 6.12 17.47 -17.90
C THR A 469 6.68 17.01 -16.56
N GLU A 470 7.77 17.63 -16.13
CA GLU A 470 8.31 17.41 -14.79
C GLU A 470 7.43 18.09 -13.75
N ARG A 471 7.05 17.34 -12.71
CA ARG A 471 6.29 17.87 -11.58
C ARG A 471 7.21 18.74 -10.73
N GLN A 472 6.82 20.00 -10.50
CA GLN A 472 7.54 20.95 -9.63
C GLN A 472 7.24 20.76 -8.14
#